data_AF-A0A6J5VSL0-F1
#
_entry.id   AF-A0A6J5VSL0-F1
#
_cell.length_a   1.000
_cell.length_b   1.000
_cell.length_c   1.000
_cell.angle_alpha   90.00
_cell.angle_beta   90.00
_cell.angle_gamma   90.00
#
_symmetry.space_group_name_H-M   'P 1'
#
loop_
_entity.id
_entity.type
_entity.pdbx_description
1 polymer ?
#
loop_
_entity_poly.entity_id
_entity_poly.type
_entity_poly.pdbx_seq_one_letter_code
_entity_poly.pdbx_strand_id
1 'polypeptide(L)'
;MSEARRCFCGGFAQLETSWTKDNPERRFWTCCRKMIDKADDARKRDKLLWFFIVIGVHIAMLSANANQHKGSSGTKTVLELA
;
A
#
# COMPACT_ATOMS: atom_id res chain seq x y z
N MET A 1 25.36 -23.74 0.01
CA MET A 1 24.28 -22.74 0.17
C MET A 1 24.52 -22.03 1.49
N SER A 2 24.79 -20.73 1.49
CA SER A 2 25.08 -19.95 2.70
C SER A 2 23.81 -19.79 3.53
N GLU A 3 23.81 -20.28 4.78
CA GLU A 3 22.72 -20.08 5.73
C GLU A 3 22.47 -18.58 5.96
N ALA A 4 21.26 -18.12 5.67
CA ALA A 4 20.86 -16.75 5.94
C ALA A 4 20.81 -16.53 7.46
N ARG A 5 21.76 -15.75 7.99
CA ARG A 5 21.79 -15.41 9.42
C ARG A 5 20.66 -14.44 9.74
N ARG A 6 19.95 -14.66 10.84
CA ARG A 6 18.96 -13.70 11.36
C ARG A 6 19.65 -12.71 12.30
N CYS A 7 19.24 -11.45 12.21
CA CYS A 7 19.62 -10.41 13.16
C CYS A 7 18.73 -10.49 14.42
N PHE A 8 19.18 -9.90 15.53
CA PHE A 8 18.41 -9.77 16.77
C PHE A 8 17.05 -9.08 16.56
N CYS A 9 16.94 -8.20 15.57
CA CYS A 9 15.67 -7.56 15.21
C CYS A 9 14.68 -8.49 14.46
N GLY A 10 15.02 -9.77 14.27
CA GLY A 10 14.21 -10.76 13.56
C GLY A 10 14.37 -10.76 12.03
N GLY A 11 15.06 -9.76 11.46
CA GLY A 11 15.30 -9.62 10.03
C GLY A 11 16.45 -10.48 9.51
N PHE A 12 16.53 -10.68 8.18
CA PHE A 12 17.71 -11.28 7.56
C PHE A 12 18.91 -10.33 7.63
N ALA A 13 20.07 -10.85 8.02
CA ALA A 13 21.32 -10.13 7.96
C ALA A 13 21.85 -10.14 6.52
N GLN A 14 22.46 -9.02 6.11
CA GLN A 14 23.14 -8.92 4.81
C GLN A 14 24.63 -9.12 4.99
N LEU A 15 25.23 -9.84 4.05
CA LEU A 15 26.67 -9.99 3.98
C LEU A 15 27.23 -8.79 3.23
N GLU A 16 28.01 -7.96 3.91
CA GLU A 16 28.74 -6.85 3.32
C GLU A 16 30.24 -7.14 3.31
N THR A 17 30.95 -6.47 2.40
CA THR A 17 32.40 -6.54 2.26
C THR A 17 32.99 -5.19 2.63
N SER A 18 33.98 -5.21 3.51
CA SER A 18 34.73 -4.02 3.90
C SER A 18 35.67 -3.60 2.78
N TRP A 19 35.68 -2.30 2.48
CA TRP A 19 36.58 -1.67 1.50
C TRP A 19 37.55 -0.69 2.15
N THR A 20 37.64 -0.69 3.48
CA THR A 20 38.57 0.18 4.21
C THR A 20 40.00 -0.30 4.06
N LYS A 21 40.96 0.63 3.95
CA LYS A 21 42.40 0.34 3.83
C LYS A 21 42.94 -0.52 4.98
N ASP A 22 42.42 -0.34 6.19
CA ASP A 22 42.87 -1.06 7.39
C ASP A 22 42.32 -2.49 7.48
N ASN A 23 41.32 -2.82 6.67
CA ASN A 23 40.61 -4.09 6.73
C ASN A 23 39.95 -4.41 5.38
N PRO A 24 40.76 -4.58 4.32
CA PRO A 24 40.24 -4.82 2.99
C PRO A 24 39.61 -6.21 2.88
N GLU A 25 38.53 -6.31 2.10
CA GLU A 25 37.85 -7.55 1.71
C GLU A 25 37.23 -8.39 2.84
N ARG A 26 37.31 -7.92 4.10
CA ARG A 26 36.67 -8.62 5.21
C ARG A 26 35.16 -8.63 5.03
N ARG A 27 34.56 -9.82 5.05
CA ARG A 27 33.11 -10.00 5.02
C ARG A 27 32.53 -9.93 6.44
N PHE A 28 31.47 -9.18 6.61
CA PHE A 28 30.77 -9.05 7.89
C PHE A 28 29.26 -8.99 7.70
N TRP A 29 28.53 -9.41 8.72
CA TRP A 29 27.07 -9.43 8.70
C TRP A 29 26.53 -8.11 9.26
N THR A 30 25.65 -7.45 8.51
CA THR A 30 25.00 -6.20 8.91
C THR A 30 23.50 -6.39 9.06
N CYS A 31 22.89 -5.54 9.89
CA CYS A 31 21.45 -5.56 10.12
C CYS A 31 20.72 -4.77 9.03
N CYS A 32 19.84 -5.43 8.28
CA CYS A 32 19.03 -4.81 7.21
C CYS A 32 17.84 -3.97 7.69
N ARG A 33 17.81 -3.50 8.95
CA ARG A 33 16.61 -2.89 9.55
C ARG A 33 16.01 -1.78 8.68
N LYS A 34 16.86 -0.89 8.17
CA LYS A 34 16.46 0.21 7.26
C LYS A 34 15.81 -0.29 5.95
N MET A 35 16.16 -1.47 5.46
CA MET A 35 15.57 -2.05 4.26
C MET A 35 14.23 -2.73 4.57
N ILE A 36 14.12 -3.37 5.74
CA ILE A 36 12.87 -3.96 6.24
C ILE A 36 11.83 -2.87 6.47
N ASP A 37 12.23 -1.78 7.15
CA ASP A 37 11.35 -0.62 7.38
C ASP A 37 10.82 -0.04 6.06
N LYS A 38 11.68 0.05 5.02
CA LYS A 38 11.27 0.51 3.68
C LYS A 38 10.31 -0.46 2.98
N ALA A 39 10.54 -1.76 3.09
CA ALA A 39 9.67 -2.77 2.48
C ALA A 39 8.30 -2.81 3.15
N ASP A 40 8.28 -2.73 4.48
CA ASP A 40 7.04 -2.64 5.25
C ASP A 40 6.29 -1.33 4.98
N ASP A 41 7.00 -0.21 4.85
CA ASP A 41 6.40 1.07 4.45
C ASP A 41 5.80 1.01 3.04
N ALA A 42 6.51 0.42 2.07
CA ALA A 42 6.00 0.25 0.70
C ALA A 42 4.73 -0.62 0.69
N ARG A 43 4.74 -1.73 1.43
CA ARG A 43 3.60 -2.63 1.59
C ARG A 43 2.42 -1.95 2.31
N LYS A 44 2.68 -1.08 3.29
CA LYS A 44 1.65 -0.33 4.00
C LYS A 44 1.00 0.73 3.11
N ARG A 45 1.79 1.38 2.24
CA ARG A 45 1.27 2.32 1.23
C ARG A 45 0.35 1.65 0.21
N ASP A 46 0.72 0.46 -0.27
CA ASP A 46 -0.13 -0.30 -1.21
C ASP A 46 -1.49 -0.64 -0.61
N LYS A 47 -1.51 -1.17 0.62
CA LYS A 47 -2.77 -1.45 1.34
C LYS A 47 -3.59 -0.18 1.55
N LEU A 48 -2.97 0.92 1.94
CA LEU A 48 -3.64 2.19 2.18
C LEU A 48 -4.25 2.77 0.89
N LEU A 49 -3.53 2.68 -0.23
CA LEU A 49 -4.03 3.10 -1.54
C LEU A 49 -5.26 2.27 -1.95
N TRP A 50 -5.22 0.96 -1.78
CA TRP A 50 -6.35 0.07 -2.03
C TRP A 50 -7.57 0.43 -1.18
N PHE A 51 -7.39 0.76 0.11
CA PHE A 51 -8.49 1.23 0.95
C PHE A 51 -9.16 2.49 0.38
N PHE A 52 -8.38 3.49 -0.06
CA PHE A 52 -8.94 4.71 -0.65
C PHE A 52 -9.69 4.44 -1.97
N ILE A 53 -9.16 3.56 -2.82
CA ILE A 53 -9.81 3.17 -4.07
C ILE A 53 -11.18 2.53 -3.78
N VAL A 54 -11.23 1.56 -2.86
CA VAL A 54 -12.48 0.86 -2.51
C VAL A 54 -13.49 1.82 -1.90
N ILE A 55 -13.08 2.69 -0.98
CA ILE A 55 -13.96 3.68 -0.36
C ILE A 55 -14.50 4.66 -1.41
N GLY A 56 -13.66 5.14 -2.32
CA GLY A 56 -14.05 6.05 -3.39
C GLY A 56 -15.13 5.46 -4.30
N VAL A 57 -14.99 4.20 -4.70
CA VAL A 57 -15.99 3.48 -5.51
C VAL A 57 -17.32 3.34 -4.77
N HIS A 58 -17.29 3.00 -3.47
CA HIS A 58 -18.51 2.87 -2.67
C HIS A 58 -19.24 4.22 -2.53
N ILE A 59 -18.50 5.31 -2.27
CA ILE A 59 -19.09 6.66 -2.19
C ILE A 59 -19.70 7.06 -3.53
N ALA A 60 -19.01 6.81 -4.65
CA ALA A 60 -19.52 7.10 -5.98
C ALA A 60 -20.81 6.31 -6.29
N MET A 61 -20.84 5.01 -5.95
CA MET A 61 -22.01 4.16 -6.13
C MET A 61 -23.20 4.63 -5.27
N LEU A 62 -22.96 5.00 -4.01
CA LEU A 62 -23.98 5.57 -3.14
C LEU A 62 -24.51 6.91 -3.67
N SER A 63 -23.62 7.76 -4.20
CA SER A 63 -23.99 9.05 -4.78
C SER A 63 -24.83 8.86 -6.05
N ALA A 64 -24.43 7.94 -6.92
CA ALA A 64 -25.19 7.58 -8.12
C ALA A 64 -26.57 6.98 -7.77
N ASN A 65 -26.64 6.13 -6.74
CA ASN A 65 -27.91 5.57 -6.26
C ASN A 65 -28.85 6.64 -5.69
N ALA A 66 -28.32 7.58 -4.90
CA ALA A 66 -29.10 8.70 -4.37
C ALA A 66 -29.64 9.62 -5.48
N ASN A 67 -28.90 9.77 -6.58
CA ASN A 67 -29.31 10.57 -7.73
C ASN A 67 -30.45 9.93 -8.52
N GLN A 68 -30.53 8.60 -8.60
CA GLN A 68 -31.64 7.92 -9.27
C GLN A 68 -32.99 8.11 -8.54
N HIS A 69 -32.97 8.26 -7.22
CA HIS A 69 -34.18 8.55 -6.44
C HIS A 69 -34.73 9.98 -6.62
N LYS A 70 -33.93 10.94 -7.07
CA LYS A 70 -34.40 12.30 -7.39
C LYS A 70 -34.93 12.44 -8.82
N GLY A 71 -34.59 11.53 -9.73
CA GLY A 71 -34.96 11.61 -11.15
C GLY A 71 -36.30 10.96 -11.53
N SER A 72 -36.98 10.25 -10.62
CA SER A 72 -38.17 9.44 -10.95
C SER A 72 -39.51 10.02 -10.48
N SER A 73 -39.56 11.26 -9.97
CA SER A 73 -40.78 11.82 -9.34
C SER A 73 -41.22 13.18 -9.88
N GLY A 74 -41.22 13.41 -11.20
CA GLY A 74 -41.61 14.75 -11.70
C GLY A 74 -41.99 14.95 -13.17
N THR A 75 -42.29 13.93 -13.97
CA THR A 75 -42.73 14.16 -15.38
C THR A 75 -44.02 13.45 -15.78
N LYS A 76 -44.88 13.08 -14.82
CA LYS A 76 -46.18 12.45 -15.11
C LYS A 76 -47.41 13.35 -14.89
N THR A 77 -47.26 14.64 -14.59
CA THR A 77 -48.42 15.53 -14.29
C THR A 77 -48.63 16.69 -15.27
N VAL A 78 -48.01 16.67 -16.47
CA VAL A 78 -48.15 17.78 -17.45
C VAL A 78 -48.82 17.35 -18.77
N LEU A 79 -49.18 16.07 -18.95
CA LEU A 79 -49.78 15.57 -20.20
C LEU A 79 -51.27 15.19 -20.11
N GLU A 80 -51.94 15.50 -19.00
CA GLU A 80 -53.38 15.22 -18.78
C GLU A 80 -54.11 16.52 -18.37
N LEU A 81 -53.89 17.61 -19.10
CA LEU A 81 -54.74 18.81 -19.02
C LEU A 81 -54.60 19.68 -20.29
N ALA A 82 -54.93 19.10 -21.45
CA ALA A 82 -55.20 19.84 -22.68
C ALA A 82 -56.22 19.08 -23.53
#